data_AF-A0A2D9SXU5-F1
#
_entry.id   AF-A0A2D9SXU5-F1
#
_cell.length_a   1.000
_cell.length_b   1.000
_cell.length_c   1.000
_cell.angle_alpha   90.00
_cell.angle_beta   90.00
_cell.angle_gamma   90.00
#
_symmetry.space_group_name_H-M   'P 1'
#
loop_
_entity.id
_entity.type
_entity.pdbx_description
1 polymer ?
#
loop_
_entity_poly.entity_id
_entity_poly.type
_entity_poly.pdbx_seq_one_letter_code
_entity_poly.pdbx_strand_id
1 'polypeptide(L)'
;MPTFSSPSAARCAVTETVSLRSWPVVSKRWSCITTSPLRSGSARGAGGGGRSASAEHARARGALAGTGDAAHGRRLRVLLATARASWSLRAMTVLDGSLFGEGQPCFGCAPDHPIGFRLAFERDGDDALTRFTPGVRYQGPPGIMHGGLVATLADEVAAWTLVVLLSRFGFTAKMACKLHAPVRIGQEVEGRGRIARPGSRVVGVEVELHQGGQRAYSSTFDFALLDEKAAERLLGQPLPEAWKKLARAPAP
;
A
#
# COMPACT_ATOMS: atom_id res chain seq x y z
N MET A 1 30.06 -38.28 35.33
CA MET A 1 29.69 -36.87 35.03
C MET A 1 30.75 -36.28 34.11
N PRO A 2 30.49 -36.09 32.81
CA PRO A 2 31.36 -35.32 31.95
C PRO A 2 30.92 -33.85 31.95
N THR A 3 31.86 -32.99 32.29
CA THR A 3 31.78 -31.52 32.25
C THR A 3 31.66 -31.03 30.81
N PHE A 4 30.57 -30.35 30.48
CA PHE A 4 30.41 -29.62 29.23
C PHE A 4 30.89 -28.18 29.40
N SER A 5 31.95 -27.84 28.67
CA SER A 5 32.52 -26.50 28.58
C SER A 5 31.61 -25.57 27.80
N SER A 6 31.35 -24.38 28.36
CA SER A 6 30.57 -23.29 27.75
C SER A 6 31.30 -22.68 26.54
N PRO A 7 30.63 -22.37 25.42
CA PRO A 7 31.24 -21.56 24.37
C PRO A 7 31.19 -20.07 24.73
N SER A 8 32.31 -19.42 24.43
CA SER A 8 32.63 -18.01 24.61
C SER A 8 31.66 -17.06 23.89
N ALA A 9 31.26 -16.00 24.59
CA ALA A 9 30.53 -14.84 24.06
C ALA A 9 31.40 -14.06 23.06
N ALA A 10 31.04 -14.11 21.78
CA ALA A 10 31.58 -13.20 20.78
C ALA A 10 30.90 -11.83 20.91
N ARG A 11 31.67 -10.84 21.39
CA ARG A 11 31.30 -9.43 21.40
C ARG A 11 31.39 -8.89 19.97
N CYS A 12 30.27 -8.59 19.34
CA CYS A 12 30.26 -7.73 18.16
C CYS A 12 30.31 -6.27 18.61
N ALA A 13 31.42 -5.60 18.29
CA ALA A 13 31.61 -4.18 18.53
C ALA A 13 30.63 -3.36 17.66
N VAL A 14 29.94 -2.43 18.31
CA VAL A 14 29.10 -1.41 17.67
C VAL A 14 30.02 -0.24 17.33
N THR A 15 30.28 -0.02 16.05
CA THR A 15 30.80 1.26 15.55
C THR A 15 30.15 1.54 14.20
N GLU A 16 29.07 2.30 14.21
CA GLU A 16 28.83 3.37 13.23
C GLU A 16 27.60 4.20 13.63
N THR A 17 27.86 5.47 13.94
CA THR A 17 26.84 6.48 14.23
C THR A 17 26.29 6.98 12.89
N VAL A 18 25.13 6.48 12.46
CA VAL A 18 24.45 7.03 11.28
C VAL A 18 23.73 8.32 11.68
N SER A 19 24.30 9.45 11.26
CA SER A 19 23.75 10.79 11.42
C SER A 19 22.45 10.96 10.62
N LEU A 20 21.34 11.19 11.33
CA LEU A 20 20.02 11.55 10.81
C LEU A 20 19.99 13.01 10.31
N ARG A 21 20.60 13.33 9.17
CA ARG A 21 20.30 14.57 8.41
C ARG A 21 20.40 14.33 6.90
N SER A 22 19.46 14.92 6.16
CA SER A 22 19.32 14.98 4.69
C SER A 22 18.78 13.73 3.97
N TRP A 23 17.46 13.67 3.80
CA TRP A 23 16.85 12.98 2.66
C TRP A 23 16.76 13.98 1.49
N PRO A 24 17.43 13.76 0.34
CA PRO A 24 17.20 14.58 -0.83
C PRO A 24 16.06 14.00 -1.67
N VAL A 25 15.07 14.84 -1.92
CA VAL A 25 14.08 14.67 -2.99
C VAL A 25 14.81 14.71 -4.32
N VAL A 26 14.82 13.61 -5.09
CA VAL A 26 15.19 13.65 -6.51
C VAL A 26 14.27 12.75 -7.32
N SER A 27 13.35 13.41 -8.03
CA SER A 27 12.75 12.94 -9.26
C SER A 27 13.83 12.74 -10.35
N LYS A 28 13.82 11.61 -11.04
CA LYS A 28 13.84 11.47 -12.53
C LYS A 28 14.43 10.12 -12.96
N ARG A 29 13.62 9.42 -13.76
CA ARG A 29 13.98 8.67 -14.98
C ARG A 29 15.11 7.65 -14.87
N TRP A 30 14.73 6.38 -14.66
CA TRP A 30 15.62 5.24 -14.87
C TRP A 30 15.54 4.82 -16.34
N SER A 31 16.57 5.16 -17.11
CA SER A 31 16.87 4.50 -18.38
C SER A 31 18.09 3.62 -18.17
N CYS A 32 17.90 2.30 -18.27
CA CYS A 32 18.97 1.32 -18.27
C CYS A 32 19.94 1.61 -19.42
N ILE A 33 21.22 1.81 -19.10
CA ILE A 33 22.31 1.70 -20.08
C ILE A 33 23.26 0.63 -19.56
N THR A 34 23.29 -0.48 -20.31
CA THR A 34 24.29 -1.54 -20.23
C THR A 34 25.66 -0.99 -20.61
N THR A 35 26.66 -1.19 -19.76
CA THR A 35 28.07 -0.89 -20.03
C THR A 35 28.68 -1.90 -20.99
N SER A 36 29.34 -1.43 -22.05
CA SER A 36 30.48 -2.11 -22.67
C SER A 36 31.44 -1.08 -23.32
N PRO A 37 32.76 -1.34 -23.40
CA PRO A 37 33.78 -0.30 -23.34
C PRO A 37 34.33 0.19 -24.69
N LEU A 38 34.76 1.45 -24.65
CA LEU A 38 35.89 2.11 -25.32
C LEU A 38 36.31 1.66 -26.74
N ARG A 39 36.17 2.59 -27.70
CA ARG A 39 37.16 2.77 -28.78
C ARG A 39 37.34 4.25 -29.12
N SER A 40 38.60 4.62 -29.23
CA SER A 40 39.19 5.93 -29.52
C SER A 40 38.94 6.41 -30.96
N GLY A 41 38.82 7.73 -31.16
CA GLY A 41 38.85 8.36 -32.48
C GLY A 41 38.87 9.89 -32.41
N SER A 42 39.76 10.52 -33.18
CA SER A 42 40.29 11.88 -33.03
C SER A 42 39.42 13.05 -33.54
N ALA A 43 39.50 14.17 -32.80
CA ALA A 43 39.69 15.57 -33.23
C ALA A 43 39.22 16.09 -34.61
N ARG A 44 38.41 17.17 -34.60
CA ARG A 44 38.79 18.57 -34.99
C ARG A 44 37.56 19.47 -35.25
N GLY A 45 37.73 20.77 -34.99
CA GLY A 45 36.91 21.89 -35.52
C GLY A 45 36.05 22.58 -34.45
N ALA A 46 36.44 23.68 -33.80
CA ALA A 46 36.66 25.06 -34.27
C ALA A 46 35.37 25.90 -34.42
N GLY A 47 35.37 27.08 -33.77
CA GLY A 47 34.41 28.17 -33.91
C GLY A 47 33.37 28.21 -32.79
N GLY A 48 33.14 29.30 -32.05
CA GLY A 48 33.59 30.68 -32.15
C GLY A 48 32.52 31.58 -31.50
N GLY A 49 32.95 32.58 -30.74
CA GLY A 49 32.15 33.73 -30.27
C GLY A 49 31.15 33.40 -29.15
N GLY A 50 31.04 34.15 -28.04
CA GLY A 50 31.47 35.51 -27.78
C GLY A 50 30.27 36.32 -27.27
N ARG A 51 30.47 36.94 -26.10
CA ARG A 51 29.78 38.12 -25.53
C ARG A 51 28.64 37.88 -24.53
N SER A 52 29.06 38.04 -23.28
CA SER A 52 28.42 38.71 -22.14
C SER A 52 27.81 40.09 -22.44
N ALA A 53 26.73 40.42 -21.74
CA ALA A 53 26.48 41.69 -21.02
C ALA A 53 25.10 41.56 -20.32
N SER A 54 24.92 41.62 -19.00
CA SER A 54 25.16 42.68 -18.00
C SER A 54 23.99 43.67 -17.83
N ALA A 55 23.76 44.02 -16.55
CA ALA A 55 22.95 45.11 -15.97
C ALA A 55 21.42 44.89 -15.95
N GLU A 56 20.74 44.66 -14.81
CA GLU A 56 20.74 45.34 -13.50
C GLU A 56 20.23 46.79 -13.60
N HIS A 57 19.08 47.09 -12.99
CA HIS A 57 18.82 48.30 -12.20
C HIS A 57 17.58 48.10 -11.32
N ALA A 58 17.77 48.46 -10.05
CA ALA A 58 16.84 48.24 -8.97
C ALA A 58 16.31 49.59 -8.42
N ARG A 59 15.17 49.48 -7.73
CA ARG A 59 14.66 50.34 -6.64
C ARG A 59 14.13 51.74 -6.99
N ALA A 60 12.88 51.97 -6.58
CA ALA A 60 12.55 53.10 -5.71
C ALA A 60 11.42 52.71 -4.74
N ARG A 61 11.63 53.04 -3.46
CA ARG A 61 10.72 52.88 -2.33
C ARG A 61 9.81 54.10 -2.25
N GLY A 62 8.60 53.91 -1.72
CA GLY A 62 7.74 55.01 -1.25
C GLY A 62 6.67 54.45 -0.33
N ALA A 63 6.90 54.54 0.98
CA ALA A 63 5.94 54.26 2.04
C ALA A 63 5.26 55.56 2.45
N LEU A 64 3.94 55.55 2.63
CA LEU A 64 3.25 56.48 3.54
C LEU A 64 2.05 55.77 4.17
N ALA A 65 2.01 55.86 5.50
CA ALA A 65 0.96 55.38 6.37
C ALA A 65 -0.25 56.32 6.34
N GLY A 66 -1.44 55.76 6.52
CA GLY A 66 -2.70 56.49 6.71
C GLY A 66 -3.68 55.64 7.51
N THR A 67 -3.95 56.11 8.72
CA THR A 67 -4.89 55.61 9.73
C THR A 67 -6.34 55.83 9.33
N GLY A 68 -7.26 54.94 9.74
CA GLY A 68 -8.70 55.24 9.73
C GLY A 68 -9.62 54.03 9.78
N ASP A 69 -10.42 53.96 10.84
CA ASP A 69 -11.42 52.95 11.18
C ASP A 69 -12.40 52.53 10.07
N ALA A 70 -12.77 51.25 10.07
CA ALA A 70 -14.17 50.83 9.92
C ALA A 70 -14.32 49.34 10.24
N ALA A 71 -14.96 49.08 11.38
CA ALA A 71 -15.45 47.79 11.83
C ALA A 71 -16.08 46.96 10.69
N HIS A 72 -15.51 45.79 10.42
CA HIS A 72 -16.13 44.73 9.62
C HIS A 72 -16.02 43.43 10.40
N GLY A 73 -17.13 43.08 11.07
CA GLY A 73 -17.30 41.81 11.76
C GLY A 73 -17.17 40.64 10.78
N ARG A 74 -16.04 39.94 10.84
CA ARG A 74 -15.85 38.63 10.20
C ARG A 74 -16.01 37.55 11.25
N ARG A 75 -17.22 36.97 11.29
CA ARG A 75 -17.48 35.71 12.01
C ARG A 75 -16.64 34.61 11.37
N LEU A 76 -15.51 34.26 12.00
CA LEU A 76 -14.81 33.01 11.73
C LEU A 76 -15.65 31.87 12.29
N ARG A 77 -16.56 31.34 11.46
CA ARG A 77 -17.10 30.00 11.67
C ARG A 77 -15.98 29.02 11.36
N VAL A 78 -15.34 28.49 12.41
CA VAL A 78 -14.57 27.26 12.32
C VAL A 78 -15.56 26.16 11.92
N LEU A 79 -15.59 25.84 10.62
CA LEU A 79 -16.25 24.63 10.14
C LEU A 79 -15.36 23.46 10.58
N LEU A 80 -15.68 22.91 11.75
CA LEU A 80 -15.33 21.53 12.07
C LEU A 80 -15.98 20.65 10.99
N ALA A 81 -15.19 20.30 9.98
CA ALA A 81 -15.55 19.28 9.02
C ALA A 81 -15.53 17.93 9.76
N THR A 82 -16.62 17.62 10.46
CA THR A 82 -16.91 16.26 10.86
C THR A 82 -17.30 15.50 9.59
N ALA A 83 -16.29 15.05 8.84
CA ALA A 83 -16.46 13.95 7.91
C ALA A 83 -16.68 12.67 8.73
N ARG A 84 -17.83 12.57 9.39
CA ARG A 84 -18.40 11.26 9.69
C ARG A 84 -18.75 10.71 8.33
N ALA A 85 -17.90 9.83 7.81
CA ALA A 85 -18.21 9.04 6.64
C ALA A 85 -19.60 8.43 6.88
N SER A 86 -20.61 8.97 6.19
CA SER A 86 -22.01 8.62 6.38
C SER A 86 -22.25 7.31 5.66
N TRP A 87 -21.70 6.24 6.20
CA TRP A 87 -22.02 4.90 5.77
C TRP A 87 -23.38 4.53 6.40
N SER A 88 -24.35 4.31 5.52
CA SER A 88 -25.74 3.99 5.86
C SER A 88 -25.80 2.77 6.79
N LEU A 89 -26.64 2.85 7.83
CA LEU A 89 -26.96 1.78 8.80
C LEU A 89 -27.77 0.64 8.15
N ARG A 90 -27.35 0.13 6.99
CA ARG A 90 -27.84 -1.17 6.53
C ARG A 90 -27.16 -2.24 7.39
N ALA A 91 -27.92 -3.22 7.84
CA ALA A 91 -27.36 -4.44 8.39
C ALA A 91 -26.51 -5.10 7.29
N MET A 92 -25.21 -4.80 7.31
CA MET A 92 -24.25 -5.34 6.35
C MET A 92 -23.80 -6.71 6.86
N THR A 93 -23.87 -7.71 5.98
CA THR A 93 -23.34 -9.04 6.30
C THR A 93 -21.83 -8.94 6.35
N VAL A 94 -21.27 -9.06 7.55
CA VAL A 94 -19.83 -9.18 7.76
C VAL A 94 -19.40 -10.58 7.32
N LEU A 95 -18.38 -10.66 6.47
CA LEU A 95 -17.79 -11.88 5.96
C LEU A 95 -16.35 -11.99 6.48
N ASP A 96 -15.93 -13.17 6.92
CA ASP A 96 -14.57 -13.39 7.39
C ASP A 96 -14.04 -14.76 6.97
N GLY A 97 -12.82 -15.09 7.40
CA GLY A 97 -12.18 -16.35 7.03
C GLY A 97 -12.93 -17.61 7.43
N SER A 98 -13.96 -17.57 8.28
CA SER A 98 -14.79 -18.74 8.58
C SER A 98 -15.47 -19.32 7.33
N LEU A 99 -15.65 -18.49 6.30
CA LEU A 99 -16.21 -18.90 4.99
C LEU A 99 -15.39 -20.01 4.32
N PHE A 100 -14.09 -20.11 4.65
CA PHE A 100 -13.12 -21.06 4.12
C PHE A 100 -12.95 -22.33 4.95
N GLY A 101 -13.79 -22.53 5.98
CA GLY A 101 -13.78 -23.70 6.85
C GLY A 101 -13.09 -23.46 8.19
N GLU A 102 -13.39 -24.31 9.17
CA GLU A 102 -12.76 -24.29 10.49
C GLU A 102 -11.26 -24.63 10.39
N GLY A 103 -10.42 -23.90 11.14
CA GLY A 103 -8.98 -24.16 11.20
C GLY A 103 -8.18 -23.82 9.93
N GLN A 104 -8.79 -23.13 8.98
CA GLN A 104 -8.12 -22.50 7.84
C GLN A 104 -6.90 -21.63 8.28
N PRO A 105 -5.72 -21.82 7.68
CA PRO A 105 -4.48 -21.22 8.21
C PRO A 105 -4.16 -19.82 7.63
N CYS A 106 -5.11 -19.16 6.96
CA CYS A 106 -4.83 -17.91 6.25
C CYS A 106 -4.34 -16.81 7.20
N PHE A 107 -3.16 -16.24 6.92
CA PHE A 107 -2.58 -15.15 7.71
C PHE A 107 -3.48 -13.91 7.74
N GLY A 108 -4.15 -13.60 6.63
CA GLY A 108 -4.98 -12.41 6.51
C GLY A 108 -6.34 -12.55 7.17
N CYS A 109 -7.17 -13.50 6.74
CA CYS A 109 -8.58 -13.53 7.10
C CYS A 109 -9.01 -14.59 8.13
N ALA A 110 -8.15 -15.55 8.49
CA ALA A 110 -8.57 -16.58 9.45
C ALA A 110 -8.82 -15.96 10.84
N PRO A 111 -10.01 -16.10 11.44
CA PRO A 111 -10.37 -15.47 12.71
C PRO A 111 -9.47 -15.92 13.86
N ASP A 112 -9.05 -17.18 13.85
CA ASP A 112 -8.26 -17.78 14.93
C ASP A 112 -6.75 -17.75 14.68
N HIS A 113 -6.28 -17.09 13.60
CA HIS A 113 -4.84 -17.05 13.32
C HIS A 113 -4.10 -16.36 14.48
N PRO A 114 -3.08 -16.98 15.10
CA PRO A 114 -2.50 -16.50 16.35
C PRO A 114 -1.84 -15.11 16.24
N ILE A 115 -1.27 -14.80 15.06
CA ILE A 115 -0.57 -13.53 14.82
C ILE A 115 -1.10 -12.75 13.60
N GLY A 116 -2.14 -13.28 12.95
CA GLY A 116 -2.62 -12.84 11.64
C GLY A 116 -3.37 -11.51 11.72
N PHE A 117 -3.87 -11.03 10.59
CA PHE A 117 -4.68 -9.81 10.55
C PHE A 117 -6.11 -10.04 11.03
N ARG A 118 -6.66 -11.25 10.86
CA ARG A 118 -8.03 -11.63 11.23
C ARG A 118 -9.06 -10.68 10.60
N LEU A 119 -8.87 -10.39 9.32
CA LEU A 119 -9.67 -9.43 8.59
C LEU A 119 -11.10 -9.94 8.41
N ALA A 120 -12.03 -9.01 8.55
CA ALA A 120 -13.42 -9.16 8.16
C ALA A 120 -13.75 -8.12 7.09
N PHE A 121 -14.74 -8.45 6.27
CA PHE A 121 -15.09 -7.74 5.06
C PHE A 121 -16.58 -7.46 4.97
N GLU A 122 -16.92 -6.36 4.34
CA GLU A 122 -18.29 -5.95 4.06
C GLU A 122 -18.43 -5.63 2.57
N ARG A 123 -19.63 -5.85 2.03
CA ARG A 123 -19.97 -5.36 0.70
C ARG A 123 -20.56 -3.96 0.79
N ASP A 124 -20.02 -3.04 0.02
CA ASP A 124 -20.55 -1.69 -0.15
C ASP A 124 -20.70 -1.38 -1.64
N GLY A 125 -21.92 -1.56 -2.16
CA GLY A 125 -22.21 -1.43 -3.58
C GLY A 125 -21.37 -2.41 -4.42
N ASP A 126 -20.45 -1.86 -5.20
CA ASP A 126 -19.53 -2.56 -6.10
C ASP A 126 -18.12 -2.71 -5.51
N ASP A 127 -17.96 -2.44 -4.22
CA ASP A 127 -16.68 -2.47 -3.53
C ASP A 127 -16.72 -3.44 -2.34
N ALA A 128 -15.56 -4.01 -2.00
CA ALA A 128 -15.32 -4.74 -0.77
C ALA A 128 -14.56 -3.86 0.21
N LEU A 129 -15.05 -3.77 1.44
CA LEU A 129 -14.48 -2.95 2.51
C LEU A 129 -13.90 -3.80 3.62
N THR A 130 -12.81 -3.33 4.22
CA THR A 130 -12.28 -3.85 5.49
C THR A 130 -11.76 -2.72 6.35
N ARG A 131 -11.70 -2.95 7.67
CA ARG A 131 -11.08 -2.05 8.63
C ARG A 131 -10.08 -2.82 9.46
N PHE A 132 -8.89 -2.26 9.62
CA PHE A 132 -7.80 -2.91 10.33
C PHE A 132 -6.97 -1.90 11.12
N THR A 133 -6.73 -2.19 12.40
CA THR A 133 -5.84 -1.36 13.23
C THR A 133 -4.55 -2.13 13.51
N PRO A 134 -3.41 -1.77 12.87
CA PRO A 134 -2.15 -2.45 13.09
C PRO A 134 -1.62 -2.19 14.50
N GLY A 135 -1.42 -3.26 15.28
CA GLY A 135 -0.67 -3.23 16.54
C GLY A 135 0.85 -3.18 16.36
N VAL A 136 1.58 -2.98 17.47
CA VAL A 136 3.04 -2.80 17.51
C VAL A 136 3.86 -3.93 16.87
N ARG A 137 3.29 -5.15 16.81
CA ARG A 137 3.94 -6.32 16.21
C ARG A 137 4.10 -6.23 14.69
N TYR A 138 3.37 -5.33 14.03
CA TYR A 138 3.41 -5.17 12.57
C TYR A 138 4.39 -4.08 12.10
N GLN A 139 5.22 -3.56 13.01
CA GLN A 139 6.14 -2.48 12.70
C GLN A 139 7.24 -2.92 11.74
N GLY A 140 7.59 -2.03 10.81
CA GLY A 140 8.91 -2.02 10.18
C GLY A 140 9.75 -0.96 10.89
N PRO A 141 9.68 0.31 10.44
CA PRO A 141 10.20 1.43 11.20
C PRO A 141 9.41 1.69 12.49
N PRO A 142 10.00 2.35 13.51
CA PRO A 142 9.29 2.73 14.72
C PRO A 142 8.00 3.54 14.42
N GLY A 143 6.86 3.08 14.94
CA GLY A 143 5.55 3.71 14.77
C GLY A 143 4.92 3.56 13.38
N ILE A 144 5.55 2.80 12.46
CA ILE A 144 5.09 2.63 11.08
C ILE A 144 4.94 1.13 10.77
N MET A 145 3.79 0.74 10.23
CA MET A 145 3.54 -0.62 9.74
C MET A 145 4.51 -0.97 8.61
N HIS A 146 5.07 -2.18 8.62
CA HIS A 146 6.01 -2.64 7.61
C HIS A 146 5.37 -2.57 6.21
N GLY A 147 6.06 -1.98 5.23
CA GLY A 147 5.49 -1.76 3.89
C GLY A 147 5.05 -3.06 3.19
N GLY A 148 5.76 -4.16 3.43
CA GLY A 148 5.35 -5.48 2.96
C GLY A 148 4.03 -5.96 3.60
N LEU A 149 3.79 -5.67 4.87
CA LEU A 149 2.53 -6.01 5.54
C LEU A 149 1.38 -5.13 5.07
N VAL A 150 1.65 -3.87 4.71
CA VAL A 150 0.66 -3.00 4.04
C VAL A 150 0.26 -3.60 2.68
N ALA A 151 1.23 -4.10 1.91
CA ALA A 151 0.96 -4.80 0.66
C ALA A 151 0.19 -6.11 0.88
N THR A 152 0.52 -6.89 1.92
CA THR A 152 -0.25 -8.09 2.31
C THR A 152 -1.69 -7.75 2.68
N LEU A 153 -1.92 -6.68 3.44
CA LEU A 153 -3.28 -6.22 3.76
C LEU A 153 -4.05 -5.88 2.47
N ALA A 154 -3.41 -5.20 1.52
CA ALA A 154 -4.05 -4.88 0.24
C ALA A 154 -4.30 -6.11 -0.64
N ASP A 155 -3.41 -7.11 -0.61
CA ASP A 155 -3.59 -8.37 -1.35
C ASP A 155 -4.81 -9.15 -0.81
N GLU A 156 -4.98 -9.19 0.52
CA GLU A 156 -6.17 -9.77 1.15
C GLU A 156 -7.44 -9.01 0.75
N VAL A 157 -7.42 -7.67 0.74
CA VAL A 157 -8.56 -6.86 0.24
C VAL A 157 -8.88 -7.20 -1.21
N ALA A 158 -7.86 -7.38 -2.05
CA ALA A 158 -8.06 -7.70 -3.46
C ALA A 158 -8.65 -9.10 -3.66
N ALA A 159 -8.15 -10.10 -2.93
CA ALA A 159 -8.68 -11.47 -2.95
C ALA A 159 -10.15 -11.49 -2.47
N TRP A 160 -10.44 -10.80 -1.36
CA TRP A 160 -11.79 -10.71 -0.82
C TRP A 160 -12.75 -9.93 -1.73
N THR A 161 -12.25 -9.00 -2.55
CA THR A 161 -13.08 -8.35 -3.58
C THR A 161 -13.69 -9.38 -4.54
N LEU A 162 -12.94 -10.42 -4.92
CA LEU A 162 -13.47 -11.51 -5.75
C LEU A 162 -14.52 -12.34 -4.99
N VAL A 163 -14.26 -12.64 -3.72
CA VAL A 163 -15.16 -13.44 -2.89
C VAL A 163 -16.49 -12.72 -2.68
N VAL A 164 -16.42 -11.46 -2.27
CA VAL A 164 -17.58 -10.61 -1.94
C VAL A 164 -18.43 -10.31 -3.18
N LEU A 165 -17.79 -9.98 -4.31
CA LEU A 165 -18.51 -9.47 -5.48
C LEU A 165 -18.83 -10.55 -6.51
N LEU A 166 -17.97 -11.55 -6.65
CA LEU A 166 -18.09 -12.58 -7.70
C LEU A 166 -18.42 -13.96 -7.14
N SER A 167 -18.37 -14.17 -5.80
CA SER A 167 -18.47 -15.50 -5.19
C SER A 167 -17.46 -16.49 -5.76
N ARG A 168 -16.25 -15.99 -6.05
CA ARG A 168 -15.12 -16.75 -6.60
C ARG A 168 -13.88 -16.46 -5.78
N PHE A 169 -12.92 -17.38 -5.79
CA PHE A 169 -11.56 -17.08 -5.34
C PHE A 169 -10.60 -17.15 -6.53
N GLY A 170 -9.42 -16.57 -6.32
CA GLY A 170 -8.33 -16.65 -7.27
C GLY A 170 -6.99 -16.54 -6.55
N PHE A 171 -5.93 -16.82 -7.27
CA PHE A 171 -4.56 -16.63 -6.80
C PHE A 171 -3.97 -15.38 -7.41
N THR A 172 -3.23 -14.62 -6.61
CA THR A 172 -2.53 -13.42 -7.05
C THR A 172 -1.46 -13.80 -8.07
N ALA A 173 -1.64 -13.39 -9.33
CA ALA A 173 -0.68 -13.61 -10.41
C ALA A 173 0.29 -12.44 -10.56
N LYS A 174 -0.20 -11.21 -10.29
CA LYS A 174 0.59 -9.99 -10.37
C LYS A 174 0.05 -8.95 -9.41
N MET A 175 0.95 -8.16 -8.83
CA MET A 175 0.62 -6.97 -8.06
C MET A 175 1.54 -5.81 -8.45
N ALA A 176 1.01 -4.59 -8.46
CA ALA A 176 1.77 -3.36 -8.65
C ALA A 176 1.35 -2.33 -7.62
N CYS A 177 2.28 -1.95 -6.73
CA CYS A 177 1.95 -1.28 -5.47
C CYS A 177 2.60 0.11 -5.39
N LYS A 178 1.91 1.05 -4.75
CA LYS A 178 2.43 2.39 -4.42
C LYS A 178 2.12 2.71 -2.95
N LEU A 179 3.17 2.98 -2.17
CA LEU A 179 3.07 3.46 -0.79
C LEU A 179 3.21 4.99 -0.81
N HIS A 180 2.09 5.71 -0.63
CA HIS A 180 2.03 7.17 -0.72
C HIS A 180 2.36 7.85 0.60
N ALA A 181 1.90 7.26 1.71
CA ALA A 181 2.07 7.79 3.05
C ALA A 181 2.29 6.65 4.07
N PRO A 182 2.95 6.91 5.21
CA PRO A 182 3.19 5.89 6.22
C PRO A 182 1.87 5.47 6.89
N VAL A 183 1.64 4.16 6.96
CA VAL A 183 0.58 3.58 7.79
C VAL A 183 1.06 3.52 9.23
N ARG A 184 0.43 4.30 10.10
CA ARG A 184 0.75 4.44 11.52
C ARG A 184 0.17 3.30 12.34
N ILE A 185 0.97 2.82 13.28
CA ILE A 185 0.55 1.84 14.29
C ILE A 185 -0.51 2.46 15.21
N GLY A 186 -1.49 1.65 15.61
CA GLY A 186 -2.56 2.04 16.54
C GLY A 186 -3.64 2.94 15.93
N GLN A 187 -3.60 3.18 14.62
CA GLN A 187 -4.60 3.96 13.90
C GLN A 187 -5.30 3.09 12.86
N GLU A 188 -6.62 3.17 12.78
CA GLU A 188 -7.42 2.37 11.84
C GLU A 188 -7.09 2.71 10.38
N VAL A 189 -6.93 1.65 9.59
CA VAL A 189 -6.80 1.68 8.13
C VAL A 189 -8.09 1.15 7.54
N GLU A 190 -8.70 1.92 6.64
CA GLU A 190 -9.82 1.48 5.81
C GLU A 190 -9.29 1.00 4.47
N GLY A 191 -9.58 -0.25 4.12
CA GLY A 191 -9.25 -0.82 2.82
C GLY A 191 -10.48 -0.93 1.94
N ARG A 192 -10.35 -0.55 0.68
CA ARG A 192 -11.41 -0.63 -0.34
C ARG A 192 -10.87 -1.31 -1.59
N GLY A 193 -11.52 -2.37 -2.02
CA GLY A 193 -11.20 -3.10 -3.24
C GLY A 193 -12.35 -3.10 -4.23
N ARG A 194 -12.03 -3.02 -5.52
CA ARG A 194 -13.01 -2.95 -6.61
C ARG A 194 -12.58 -3.70 -7.85
N ILE A 195 -13.51 -4.27 -8.60
CA ILE A 195 -13.20 -4.91 -9.88
C ILE A 195 -12.93 -3.82 -10.92
N ALA A 196 -11.67 -3.68 -11.34
CA ALA A 196 -11.26 -2.73 -12.36
C ALA A 196 -11.35 -3.32 -13.77
N ARG A 197 -11.11 -4.63 -13.91
CA ARG A 197 -11.18 -5.34 -15.19
C ARG A 197 -11.82 -6.71 -15.00
N PRO A 198 -13.09 -6.92 -15.39
CA PRO A 198 -13.72 -8.22 -15.30
C PRO A 198 -13.06 -9.21 -16.29
N GLY A 199 -13.19 -10.50 -16.01
CA GLY A 199 -12.67 -11.55 -16.88
C GLY A 199 -13.05 -12.94 -16.39
N SER A 200 -13.07 -13.91 -17.31
CA SER A 200 -13.43 -15.30 -17.00
C SER A 200 -12.28 -16.11 -16.41
N ARG A 201 -11.03 -15.77 -16.77
CA ARG A 201 -9.79 -16.42 -16.30
C ARG A 201 -8.90 -15.52 -15.46
N VAL A 202 -8.82 -14.24 -15.81
CA VAL A 202 -8.01 -13.26 -15.08
C VAL A 202 -8.85 -12.03 -14.79
N VAL A 203 -8.96 -11.67 -13.52
CA VAL A 203 -9.69 -10.49 -13.05
C VAL A 203 -8.70 -9.46 -12.53
N GLY A 204 -8.85 -8.22 -12.98
CA GLY A 204 -8.09 -7.08 -12.47
C GLY A 204 -8.83 -6.41 -11.32
N VAL A 205 -8.14 -6.22 -10.20
CA VAL A 205 -8.67 -5.59 -8.98
C VAL A 205 -7.84 -4.37 -8.63
N GLU A 206 -8.50 -3.26 -8.33
CA GLU A 206 -7.88 -2.06 -7.76
C GLU A 206 -8.13 -2.03 -6.26
N VAL A 207 -7.11 -1.66 -5.48
CA VAL A 207 -7.21 -1.49 -4.04
C VAL A 207 -6.64 -0.15 -3.61
N GLU A 208 -7.35 0.51 -2.71
CA GLU A 208 -6.86 1.66 -1.97
C GLU A 208 -6.92 1.40 -0.46
N LEU A 209 -5.90 1.89 0.26
CA LEU A 209 -5.94 1.95 1.72
C LEU A 209 -5.86 3.41 2.18
N HIS A 210 -6.76 3.79 3.07
CA HIS A 210 -6.86 5.13 3.64
C HIS A 210 -6.64 5.09 5.16
N GLN A 211 -5.95 6.08 5.71
CA GLN A 211 -5.76 6.23 7.16
C GLN A 211 -5.77 7.71 7.53
N GLY A 212 -6.58 8.09 8.51
CA GLY A 212 -6.70 9.50 8.91
C GLY A 212 -7.17 10.42 7.78
N GLY A 213 -8.03 9.92 6.89
CA GLY A 213 -8.57 10.67 5.75
C GLY A 213 -7.60 10.87 4.58
N GLN A 214 -6.41 10.27 4.61
CA GLN A 214 -5.44 10.33 3.51
C GLN A 214 -5.25 8.96 2.86
N ARG A 215 -5.04 8.94 1.55
CA ARG A 215 -4.69 7.71 0.82
C ARG A 215 -3.25 7.33 1.14
N ALA A 216 -3.07 6.26 1.91
CA ALA A 216 -1.76 5.76 2.30
C ALA A 216 -1.17 4.81 1.25
N TYR A 217 -2.02 4.09 0.51
CA TYR A 217 -1.59 3.06 -0.43
C TYR A 217 -2.57 2.95 -1.62
N SER A 218 -2.05 2.58 -2.79
CA SER A 218 -2.87 2.14 -3.93
C SER A 218 -2.17 1.02 -4.69
N SER A 219 -2.93 0.07 -5.24
CA SER A 219 -2.38 -0.95 -6.13
C SER A 219 -3.36 -1.47 -7.16
N THR A 220 -2.80 -2.13 -8.17
CA THR A 220 -3.54 -3.02 -9.07
C THR A 220 -3.06 -4.46 -8.85
N PHE A 221 -4.00 -5.40 -8.91
CA PHE A 221 -3.75 -6.83 -8.83
C PHE A 221 -4.38 -7.52 -10.02
N ASP A 222 -3.71 -8.55 -10.54
CA ASP A 222 -4.32 -9.51 -11.46
C ASP A 222 -4.44 -10.85 -10.73
N PHE A 223 -5.66 -11.37 -10.66
CA PHE A 223 -5.97 -12.67 -10.06
C PHE A 223 -6.30 -13.69 -11.13
N ALA A 224 -5.64 -14.84 -11.07
CA ALA A 224 -6.03 -16.01 -11.85
C ALA A 224 -7.18 -16.72 -11.14
N LEU A 225 -8.35 -16.76 -11.79
CA LEU A 225 -9.48 -17.56 -11.33
C LEU A 225 -9.25 -19.01 -11.72
N LEU A 226 -9.27 -19.90 -10.72
CA LEU A 226 -9.04 -21.32 -10.92
C LEU A 226 -10.34 -22.11 -10.72
N ASP A 227 -10.46 -23.20 -11.47
CA ASP A 227 -11.38 -24.27 -11.13
C ASP A 227 -10.76 -25.17 -10.04
N GLU A 228 -11.55 -26.09 -9.51
CA GLU A 228 -11.11 -27.04 -8.48
C GLU A 228 -9.81 -27.78 -8.86
N LYS A 229 -9.77 -28.40 -10.05
CA LYS A 229 -8.59 -29.17 -10.51
C LYS A 229 -7.33 -28.32 -10.60
N ALA A 230 -7.44 -27.09 -11.11
CA ALA A 230 -6.31 -26.19 -11.22
C ALA A 230 -5.85 -25.69 -9.84
N ALA A 231 -6.78 -25.44 -8.92
CA ALA A 231 -6.47 -25.06 -7.54
C ALA A 231 -5.76 -26.20 -6.79
N GLU A 232 -6.24 -27.43 -6.90
CA GLU A 232 -5.60 -28.62 -6.30
C GLU A 232 -4.17 -28.82 -6.80
N ARG A 233 -3.97 -28.68 -8.11
CA ARG A 233 -2.63 -28.75 -8.71
C ARG A 233 -1.69 -27.68 -8.16
N LEU A 234 -2.19 -26.46 -7.95
CA LEU A 234 -1.39 -25.36 -7.41
C LEU A 234 -1.08 -25.54 -5.92
N LEU A 235 -2.05 -26.05 -5.14
CA LEU A 235 -1.90 -26.31 -3.71
C LEU A 235 -1.08 -27.58 -3.42
N GLY A 236 -0.95 -28.48 -4.39
CA GLY A 236 -0.29 -29.79 -4.22
C GLY A 236 -1.07 -30.75 -3.32
N GLN A 237 -2.34 -30.46 -3.06
CA GLN A 237 -3.24 -31.23 -2.18
C GLN A 237 -4.70 -31.03 -2.60
N PRO A 238 -5.62 -31.92 -2.19
CA PRO A 238 -7.05 -31.75 -2.43
C PRO A 238 -7.58 -30.44 -1.87
N LEU A 239 -8.54 -29.83 -2.56
CA LEU A 239 -9.11 -28.56 -2.15
C LEU A 239 -10.13 -28.82 -1.01
N PRO A 240 -10.05 -28.10 0.12
CA PRO A 240 -11.00 -28.30 1.21
C PRO A 240 -12.45 -28.06 0.75
N GLU A 241 -13.41 -28.83 1.25
CA GLU A 241 -14.83 -28.75 0.84
C GLU A 241 -15.41 -27.33 0.91
N ALA A 242 -15.04 -26.57 1.95
CA ALA A 242 -15.49 -25.19 2.11
C ALA A 242 -15.06 -24.25 0.96
N TRP A 243 -13.97 -24.56 0.26
CA TRP A 243 -13.46 -23.79 -0.87
C TRP A 243 -14.10 -24.18 -2.20
N LYS A 244 -14.59 -25.41 -2.35
CA LYS A 244 -15.14 -25.92 -3.62
C LYS A 244 -16.29 -25.07 -4.14
N LYS A 245 -17.12 -24.51 -3.24
CA LYS A 245 -18.22 -23.59 -3.59
C LYS A 245 -17.76 -22.33 -4.34
N LEU A 246 -16.51 -21.91 -4.13
CA LEU A 246 -15.87 -20.77 -4.77
C LEU A 246 -15.01 -21.17 -5.99
N ALA A 247 -14.65 -22.46 -6.10
CA ALA A 247 -13.80 -23.07 -7.12
C ALA A 247 -14.54 -23.40 -8.43
N ARG A 248 -15.53 -22.59 -8.80
CA ARG A 248 -16.39 -22.90 -9.94
C ARG A 248 -15.63 -22.68 -11.25
N ALA A 249 -15.90 -23.52 -12.24
CA ALA A 249 -15.43 -23.29 -13.59
C ALA A 249 -15.91 -21.90 -14.08
N PRO A 250 -15.15 -21.23 -14.98
CA PRO A 250 -15.67 -20.06 -15.67
C PRO A 250 -17.00 -20.41 -16.34
N ALA A 251 -18.00 -19.53 -16.24
CA ALA A 251 -19.21 -19.69 -17.04
C ALA A 251 -18.81 -19.75 -18.53
N PRO A 252 -19.45 -20.64 -19.32
CA PRO A 252 -19.12 -20.85 -20.73
C PRO A 252 -19.26 -19.56 -21.56
#